data_AF-A0A538K760-F1
#
_entry.id   AF-A0A538K760-F1
#
_cell.length_a   1.000
_cell.length_b   1.000
_cell.length_c   1.000
_cell.angle_alpha   90.00
_cell.angle_beta   90.00
_cell.angle_gamma   90.00
#
_symmetry.space_group_name_H-M   'P 1'
#
loop_
_entity.id
_entity.type
_entity.pdbx_description
1 polymer ?
#
loop_
_entity_poly.entity_id
_entity_poly.type
_entity_poly.pdbx_seq_one_letter_code
_entity_poly.pdbx_strand_id
1 'polypeptide(L)'
;MAIHKHARSSLTSFVALVSILAIAACGSSSKSSSSTTSSSAGAKQGGTITIASGTAPLSADQGLDFTTQGNELYSVVNTPLLTFVRGVEGTGGSKIIPALATSLPTVSNGGKTYTFHLRSGLHYSNGQPIKASDVLVALERDLKIPWQSASFISAYIPGAMAYANGKAKTIS
;
A
#
# COMPACT_ATOMS: atom_id res chain seq x y z
N MET A 1 65.81 20.55 -11.20
CA MET A 1 67.18 20.19 -11.62
C MET A 1 67.86 19.46 -10.47
N ALA A 2 67.70 18.16 -10.43
CA ALA A 2 68.54 17.19 -9.71
C ALA A 2 68.23 15.83 -10.36
N ILE A 3 69.30 15.19 -10.83
CA ILE A 3 69.34 14.01 -11.69
C ILE A 3 69.68 12.81 -10.80
N HIS A 4 69.08 11.64 -11.04
CA HIS A 4 69.67 10.28 -10.96
C HIS A 4 68.50 9.28 -11.17
N LYS A 5 68.19 8.77 -12.36
CA LYS A 5 68.85 7.78 -13.24
C LYS A 5 69.00 6.35 -12.65
N HIS A 6 68.45 5.41 -13.44
CA HIS A 6 68.69 3.95 -13.55
C HIS A 6 67.93 3.03 -12.57
N ALA A 7 66.93 2.23 -13.00
CA ALA A 7 66.91 1.12 -13.97
C ALA A 7 67.28 -0.25 -13.36
N ARG A 8 66.48 -1.28 -13.74
CA ARG A 8 66.68 -2.75 -13.78
C ARG A 8 65.48 -3.46 -13.12
N SER A 9 64.48 -3.92 -13.88
CA SER A 9 64.42 -5.16 -14.68
C SER A 9 64.64 -6.43 -13.86
N SER A 10 63.61 -7.28 -13.78
CA SER A 10 63.76 -8.74 -13.86
C SER A 10 62.43 -9.41 -14.21
N LEU A 11 62.36 -9.81 -15.48
CA LEU A 11 61.45 -10.76 -16.08
C LEU A 11 62.01 -12.16 -15.80
N THR A 12 61.22 -13.12 -15.29
CA THR A 12 61.43 -14.55 -15.61
C THR A 12 60.11 -15.31 -15.49
N SER A 13 59.83 -16.03 -16.57
CA SER A 13 58.68 -16.87 -16.85
C SER A 13 59.06 -18.32 -16.57
N PHE A 14 58.16 -19.14 -16.01
CA PHE A 14 58.27 -20.60 -16.12
C PHE A 14 56.87 -21.19 -16.36
N VAL A 15 56.67 -21.66 -17.58
CA VAL A 15 55.51 -22.40 -18.07
C VAL A 15 55.73 -23.88 -17.80
N ALA A 16 54.75 -24.58 -17.23
CA ALA A 16 54.67 -26.04 -17.34
C ALA A 16 53.20 -26.49 -17.44
N LEU A 17 52.92 -27.04 -18.62
CA LEU A 17 51.69 -27.64 -19.15
C LEU A 17 51.35 -28.96 -18.43
N VAL A 18 50.09 -29.19 -18.05
CA VAL A 18 49.48 -30.54 -18.09
C VAL A 18 47.99 -30.38 -18.46
N SER A 19 47.67 -30.79 -19.69
CA SER A 19 46.32 -30.98 -20.20
C SER A 19 45.97 -32.46 -20.14
N ILE A 20 44.82 -32.83 -19.55
CA ILE A 20 44.15 -34.09 -19.88
C ILE A 20 42.70 -33.77 -20.26
N LEU A 21 42.38 -34.27 -21.46
CA LEU A 21 41.18 -34.13 -22.25
C LEU A 21 40.18 -35.21 -21.82
N ALA A 22 38.93 -34.85 -21.54
CA ALA A 22 37.81 -35.79 -21.49
C ALA A 22 36.64 -35.23 -22.33
N ILE A 23 36.48 -35.78 -23.53
CA ILE A 23 35.36 -35.54 -24.44
C ILE A 23 34.36 -36.69 -24.25
N ALA A 24 33.15 -36.37 -23.82
CA ALA A 24 31.90 -37.12 -24.02
C ALA A 24 30.76 -36.25 -23.45
N ALA A 25 29.62 -36.00 -24.08
CA ALA A 25 29.04 -36.46 -25.32
C ALA A 25 28.04 -35.38 -25.79
N CYS A 26 27.97 -35.16 -27.10
CA CYS A 26 26.91 -34.38 -27.73
C CYS A 26 25.64 -35.25 -27.71
N GLY A 27 24.64 -34.86 -26.93
CA GLY A 27 23.33 -35.51 -26.86
C GLY A 27 22.24 -34.53 -27.28
N SER A 28 21.75 -34.68 -28.51
CA SER A 28 20.61 -33.97 -29.06
C SER A 28 19.34 -34.32 -28.27
N SER A 29 18.69 -33.35 -27.63
CA SER A 29 17.35 -33.53 -27.06
C SER A 29 16.59 -32.21 -26.99
N SER A 30 15.41 -32.23 -27.61
CA SER A 30 14.38 -31.21 -27.64
C SER A 30 13.85 -30.81 -26.27
N LYS A 31 13.57 -29.50 -26.13
CA LYS A 31 12.50 -28.87 -25.32
C LYS A 31 12.54 -29.10 -23.80
N SER A 32 12.95 -28.06 -23.08
CA SER A 32 12.15 -27.56 -21.95
C SER A 32 12.48 -26.11 -21.70
N SER A 33 11.53 -25.23 -22.00
CA SER A 33 11.48 -23.89 -21.44
C SER A 33 11.51 -24.04 -19.92
N SER A 34 12.62 -23.63 -19.29
CA SER A 34 12.67 -23.51 -17.84
C SER A 34 11.71 -22.39 -17.46
N SER A 35 10.45 -22.75 -17.21
CA SER A 35 9.57 -21.92 -16.40
C SER A 35 10.23 -21.85 -15.04
N THR A 36 10.92 -20.73 -14.78
CA THR A 36 11.30 -20.34 -13.44
C THR A 36 10.00 -20.17 -12.68
N THR A 37 9.51 -21.25 -12.07
CA THR A 37 8.49 -21.18 -11.04
C THR A 37 9.18 -20.46 -9.90
N SER A 38 9.01 -19.14 -9.85
CA SER A 38 9.27 -18.36 -8.66
C SER A 38 8.41 -18.99 -7.57
N SER A 39 9.02 -19.84 -6.75
CA SER A 39 8.44 -20.30 -5.51
C SER A 39 8.16 -19.03 -4.72
N SER A 40 6.89 -18.61 -4.71
CA SER A 40 6.43 -17.60 -3.76
C SER A 40 6.72 -18.21 -2.41
N ALA A 41 7.82 -17.77 -1.76
CA ALA A 41 8.04 -18.07 -0.36
C ALA A 41 6.74 -17.67 0.34
N GLY A 42 6.01 -18.67 0.84
CA GLY A 42 4.67 -18.45 1.36
C GLY A 42 4.70 -17.34 2.40
N ALA A 43 3.78 -16.38 2.29
CA ALA A 43 3.68 -15.32 3.27
C ALA A 43 3.52 -15.94 4.66
N LYS A 44 4.42 -15.58 5.59
CA LYS A 44 4.30 -16.05 6.97
C LYS A 44 3.17 -15.27 7.63
N GLN A 45 2.21 -16.00 8.20
CA GLN A 45 1.14 -15.39 8.98
C GLN A 45 1.69 -14.98 10.36
N GLY A 46 1.39 -13.74 10.76
CA GLY A 46 1.85 -13.18 12.03
C GLY A 46 3.29 -12.67 12.01
N GLY A 47 3.83 -12.40 13.20
CA GLY A 47 5.15 -11.81 13.40
C GLY A 47 5.10 -10.31 13.72
N THR A 48 6.29 -9.71 13.80
CA THR A 48 6.47 -8.29 14.07
C THR A 48 7.08 -7.62 12.86
N ILE A 49 6.48 -6.50 12.44
CA ILE A 49 7.08 -5.58 11.48
C ILE A 49 7.55 -4.34 12.23
N THR A 50 8.76 -3.87 11.93
CA THR A 50 9.27 -2.58 12.39
C THR A 50 9.17 -1.61 11.24
N ILE A 51 8.35 -0.58 11.39
CA ILE A 51 8.17 0.48 10.39
C ILE A 51 8.93 1.71 10.87
N ALA A 52 9.85 2.22 10.06
CA ALA A 52 10.48 3.50 10.32
C ALA A 52 9.48 4.61 10.03
N SER A 53 9.28 5.53 10.98
CA SER A 53 8.49 6.75 10.79
C SER A 53 9.38 7.98 10.91
N GLY A 54 9.15 8.98 10.05
CA GLY A 54 9.90 10.24 10.07
C GLY A 54 9.56 11.12 11.27
N THR A 55 8.28 11.19 11.63
CA THR A 55 7.78 11.92 12.81
C THR A 55 6.57 11.19 13.40
N ALA A 56 6.22 11.50 14.65
CA ALA A 56 4.97 11.01 15.21
C ALA A 56 3.75 11.58 14.45
N PRO A 57 2.63 10.84 14.35
CA PRO A 57 1.37 11.40 13.87
C PRO A 57 0.88 12.49 14.84
N LEU A 58 0.05 13.42 14.35
CA LEU A 58 -0.52 14.48 15.17
C LEU A 58 -1.61 13.96 16.11
N SER A 59 -2.29 12.88 15.72
CA SER A 59 -3.33 12.23 16.51
C SER A 59 -3.36 10.73 16.22
N ALA A 60 -4.06 9.97 17.07
CA ALA A 60 -4.51 8.61 16.73
C ALA A 60 -5.96 8.62 16.18
N ASP A 61 -6.65 9.76 16.29
CA ASP A 61 -7.95 9.99 15.69
C ASP A 61 -7.77 10.52 14.28
N GLN A 62 -8.13 9.70 13.29
CA GLN A 62 -8.02 10.02 11.87
C GLN A 62 -8.80 11.28 11.46
N GLY A 63 -9.86 11.65 12.18
CA GLY A 63 -10.58 12.90 11.89
C GLY A 63 -9.84 14.15 12.34
N LEU A 64 -8.77 14.04 13.12
CA LEU A 64 -7.99 15.17 13.64
C LEU A 64 -6.59 15.27 13.01
N ASP A 65 -6.24 14.39 12.08
CA ASP A 65 -4.91 14.33 11.50
C ASP A 65 -4.94 13.91 10.03
N PHE A 66 -4.56 14.85 9.16
CA PHE A 66 -4.49 14.69 7.71
C PHE A 66 -3.03 14.73 7.20
N THR A 67 -2.07 14.50 8.09
CA THR A 67 -0.66 14.39 7.71
C THR A 67 -0.37 13.05 7.06
N THR A 68 0.71 12.98 6.28
CA THR A 68 1.20 11.72 5.71
C THR A 68 1.50 10.70 6.81
N GLN A 69 2.09 11.13 7.92
CA GLN A 69 2.47 10.25 9.04
C GLN A 69 1.25 9.68 9.77
N GLY A 70 0.20 10.48 9.96
CA GLY A 70 -1.10 9.98 10.41
C GLY A 70 -1.62 8.89 9.46
N ASN A 71 -1.62 9.18 8.15
CA ASN A 71 -2.11 8.23 7.15
C ASN A 71 -1.31 6.92 7.10
N GLU A 72 0.00 6.94 7.36
CA GLU A 72 0.82 5.73 7.52
C GLU A 72 0.27 4.83 8.65
N LEU A 73 0.01 5.40 9.83
CA LEU A 73 -0.62 4.67 10.94
C LEU A 73 -2.02 4.15 10.58
N TYR A 74 -2.90 5.03 10.07
CA TYR A 74 -4.29 4.69 9.77
C TYR A 74 -4.42 3.62 8.69
N SER A 75 -3.49 3.57 7.72
CA SER A 75 -3.48 2.56 6.67
C SER A 75 -3.25 1.13 7.18
N VAL A 76 -2.70 1.00 8.40
CA VAL A 76 -2.42 -0.26 9.10
C VAL A 76 -3.54 -0.64 10.06
N VAL A 77 -4.14 0.32 10.77
CA VAL A 77 -5.12 0.05 11.82
C VAL A 77 -6.59 0.16 11.37
N ASN A 78 -6.85 0.88 10.28
CA ASN A 78 -8.19 1.10 9.74
C ASN A 78 -8.33 0.51 8.33
N THR A 79 -9.56 0.14 7.97
CA THR A 79 -9.91 -0.30 6.61
C THR A 79 -11.04 0.58 6.06
N PRO A 80 -10.83 1.32 4.96
CA PRO A 80 -11.86 2.15 4.34
C PRO A 80 -12.86 1.32 3.50
N LEU A 81 -13.90 1.96 2.95
CA LEU A 81 -14.82 1.31 1.99
C LEU A 81 -14.09 0.82 0.74
N LEU A 82 -13.25 1.69 0.16
CA LEU A 82 -12.39 1.43 -0.99
C LEU A 82 -10.95 1.79 -0.64
N THR A 83 -9.98 1.15 -1.28
CA THR A 83 -8.56 1.44 -1.12
C THR A 83 -7.84 1.40 -2.46
N PHE A 84 -6.53 1.62 -2.46
CA PHE A 84 -5.67 1.53 -3.62
C PHE A 84 -4.95 0.18 -3.67
N VAL A 85 -4.57 -0.26 -4.86
CA VAL A 85 -3.69 -1.44 -5.01
C VAL A 85 -2.37 -1.17 -4.27
N ARG A 86 -2.01 -2.06 -3.34
CA ARG A 86 -0.79 -1.95 -2.54
C ARG A 86 0.31 -2.86 -3.09
N GLY A 87 1.58 -2.51 -2.82
CA GLY A 87 2.74 -3.32 -3.19
C GLY A 87 3.09 -3.31 -4.68
N VAL A 88 2.61 -2.32 -5.43
CA VAL A 88 2.90 -2.14 -6.86
C VAL A 88 3.50 -0.75 -7.06
N GLU A 89 4.63 -0.69 -7.76
CA GLU A 89 5.28 0.58 -8.11
C GLU A 89 4.61 1.25 -9.31
N GLY A 90 4.75 2.58 -9.39
CA GLY A 90 4.19 3.37 -10.49
C GLY A 90 2.66 3.47 -10.49
N THR A 91 2.09 3.73 -11.67
CA THR A 91 0.65 4.03 -11.84
C THR A 91 -0.27 2.85 -11.52
N GLY A 92 0.26 1.63 -11.47
CA GLY A 92 -0.50 0.44 -11.07
C GLY A 92 -1.04 0.53 -9.65
N GLY A 93 -0.33 1.20 -8.74
CA GLY A 93 -0.78 1.45 -7.37
C GLY A 93 -1.96 2.41 -7.28
N SER A 94 -2.19 3.27 -8.28
CA SER A 94 -3.28 4.27 -8.27
C SER A 94 -4.66 3.68 -8.57
N LYS A 95 -4.76 2.38 -8.85
CA LYS A 95 -6.04 1.72 -9.12
C LYS A 95 -6.86 1.57 -7.82
N ILE A 96 -8.09 2.07 -7.84
CA ILE A 96 -9.04 1.91 -6.74
C ILE A 96 -9.64 0.50 -6.76
N ILE A 97 -9.69 -0.14 -5.60
CA ILE A 97 -10.21 -1.49 -5.37
C ILE A 97 -11.11 -1.53 -4.13
N PRO A 98 -12.03 -2.53 -4.03
CA PRO A 98 -12.87 -2.70 -2.85
C PRO A 98 -12.05 -3.11 -1.61
N ALA A 99 -12.41 -2.57 -0.45
CA ALA A 99 -11.85 -2.95 0.85
C ALA A 99 -12.96 -3.50 1.76
N LEU A 100 -13.57 -2.69 2.65
CA LEU A 100 -14.76 -3.12 3.40
C LEU A 100 -15.96 -3.39 2.47
N ALA A 101 -16.04 -2.68 1.35
CA ALA A 101 -17.05 -2.94 0.34
C ALA A 101 -16.76 -4.25 -0.42
N THR A 102 -17.83 -4.92 -0.87
CA THR A 102 -17.74 -6.13 -1.70
C THR A 102 -17.26 -5.81 -3.12
N SER A 103 -17.59 -4.64 -3.63
CA SER A 103 -17.31 -4.17 -4.98
C SER A 103 -17.17 -2.65 -5.03
N LEU A 104 -16.81 -2.11 -6.21
CA LEU A 104 -17.01 -0.69 -6.48
C LEU A 104 -18.51 -0.34 -6.35
N PRO A 105 -18.86 0.89 -5.97
CA PRO A 105 -20.23 1.27 -5.74
C PRO A 105 -21.04 1.25 -7.03
N THR A 106 -22.34 0.96 -6.92
CA THR A 106 -23.28 1.27 -7.97
C THR A 106 -23.49 2.78 -8.00
N VAL A 107 -23.22 3.40 -9.15
CA VAL A 107 -23.36 4.84 -9.34
C VAL A 107 -24.65 5.13 -10.10
N SER A 108 -25.46 6.03 -9.58
CA SER A 108 -26.74 6.44 -10.18
C SER A 108 -26.98 7.95 -10.02
N ASN A 109 -28.14 8.43 -10.49
CA ASN A 109 -28.55 9.83 -10.40
C ASN A 109 -27.51 10.81 -11.00
N GLY A 110 -26.99 10.48 -12.18
CA GLY A 110 -25.98 11.31 -12.85
C GLY A 110 -24.67 11.46 -12.06
N GLY A 111 -24.30 10.46 -11.25
CA GLY A 111 -23.07 10.50 -10.45
C GLY A 111 -23.24 11.15 -9.08
N LYS A 112 -24.48 11.34 -8.61
CA LYS A 112 -24.78 11.93 -7.30
C LYS A 112 -25.15 10.93 -6.22
N THR A 113 -25.38 9.67 -6.60
CA THR A 113 -25.75 8.61 -5.66
C THR A 113 -24.82 7.43 -5.83
N TYR A 114 -24.15 7.05 -4.74
CA TYR A 114 -23.21 5.93 -4.67
C TYR A 114 -23.70 4.92 -3.65
N THR A 115 -23.98 3.69 -4.09
CA THR A 115 -24.44 2.61 -3.22
C THR A 115 -23.30 1.62 -2.99
N PHE A 116 -22.89 1.46 -1.72
CA PHE A 116 -21.87 0.51 -1.30
C PHE A 116 -22.53 -0.68 -0.58
N HIS A 117 -22.06 -1.89 -0.88
CA HIS A 117 -22.43 -3.09 -0.15
C HIS A 117 -21.25 -3.55 0.70
N LEU A 118 -21.45 -3.71 2.00
CA LEU A 118 -20.41 -4.17 2.91
C LEU A 118 -20.24 -5.69 2.82
N ARG A 119 -19.02 -6.16 3.02
CA ARG A 119 -18.75 -7.59 3.21
C ARG A 119 -19.46 -8.11 4.45
N SER A 120 -19.86 -9.38 4.42
CA SER A 120 -20.42 -10.07 5.59
C SER A 120 -19.33 -10.40 6.61
N GLY A 121 -19.70 -10.47 7.89
CA GLY A 121 -18.79 -10.92 8.96
C GLY A 121 -17.69 -9.93 9.33
N LEU A 122 -17.86 -8.65 8.98
CA LEU A 122 -16.95 -7.58 9.38
C LEU A 122 -17.14 -7.25 10.86
N HIS A 123 -16.04 -7.20 11.61
CA HIS A 123 -16.03 -6.85 13.03
C HIS A 123 -14.91 -5.85 13.31
N TYR A 124 -15.14 -4.98 14.28
CA TYR A 124 -14.10 -4.17 14.91
C TYR A 124 -13.15 -5.07 15.74
N SER A 125 -12.00 -4.53 16.12
CA SER A 125 -11.01 -5.22 16.96
C SER A 125 -11.55 -5.65 18.33
N ASN A 126 -12.63 -5.02 18.81
CA ASN A 126 -13.34 -5.37 20.04
C ASN A 126 -14.45 -6.42 19.83
N GLY A 127 -14.58 -6.98 18.63
CA GLY A 127 -15.58 -8.00 18.29
C GLY A 127 -16.98 -7.45 17.96
N GLN A 128 -17.22 -6.14 18.04
CA GLN A 128 -18.51 -5.58 17.61
C GLN A 128 -18.66 -5.66 16.08
N PRO A 129 -19.85 -6.03 15.56
CA PRO A 129 -20.07 -6.09 14.13
C PRO A 129 -20.06 -4.68 13.51
N ILE A 130 -19.42 -4.54 12.35
CA ILE A 130 -19.42 -3.30 11.57
C ILE A 130 -20.74 -3.19 10.80
N LYS A 131 -21.37 -2.01 10.85
CA LYS A 131 -22.65 -1.72 10.19
C LYS A 131 -22.52 -0.54 9.22
N ALA A 132 -23.40 -0.48 8.23
CA ALA A 132 -23.46 0.66 7.31
C ALA A 132 -23.74 1.99 8.03
N SER A 133 -24.48 1.96 9.14
CA SER A 133 -24.73 3.13 10.00
C SER A 133 -23.46 3.73 10.58
N ASP A 134 -22.39 2.95 10.75
CA ASP A 134 -21.14 3.43 11.36
C ASP A 134 -20.42 4.41 10.43
N VAL A 135 -20.59 4.25 9.10
CA VAL A 135 -20.10 5.19 8.09
C VAL A 135 -20.82 6.54 8.22
N LEU A 136 -22.14 6.52 8.42
CA LEU A 136 -22.93 7.73 8.64
C LEU A 136 -22.45 8.47 9.90
N VAL A 137 -22.29 7.74 11.02
CA VAL A 137 -21.79 8.29 12.28
C VAL A 137 -20.41 8.92 12.11
N ALA A 138 -19.50 8.27 11.38
CA ALA A 138 -18.17 8.80 11.11
C ALA A 138 -18.22 10.10 10.30
N LEU A 139 -18.98 10.15 9.20
CA LEU A 139 -19.13 11.36 8.37
C LEU A 139 -19.76 12.52 9.15
N GLU A 140 -20.78 12.22 9.95
CA GLU A 140 -21.42 13.22 10.80
C GLU A 140 -20.49 13.78 11.88
N ARG A 141 -19.70 12.92 12.51
CA ARG A 141 -18.70 13.34 13.48
C ARG A 141 -17.66 14.25 12.83
N ASP A 142 -17.18 13.89 11.65
CA ASP A 142 -16.19 14.66 10.91
C ASP A 142 -16.71 16.05 10.47
N LEU A 143 -18.03 16.22 10.34
CA LEU A 143 -18.66 17.53 10.11
C LEU A 143 -18.71 18.42 11.38
N LYS A 144 -18.51 17.85 12.57
CA LYS A 144 -18.62 18.55 13.87
C LYS A 144 -17.29 18.81 14.55
N ILE A 145 -16.23 18.09 14.20
CA ILE A 145 -14.90 18.32 14.77
C ILE A 145 -14.27 19.60 14.18
N PRO A 146 -13.56 20.41 14.98
CA PRO A 146 -13.02 21.70 14.57
C PRO A 146 -11.70 21.53 13.78
N TRP A 147 -11.75 20.80 12.66
CA TRP A 147 -10.60 20.57 11.79
C TRP A 147 -11.01 20.51 10.31
N GLN A 148 -10.04 20.26 9.44
CA GLN A 148 -10.20 20.23 7.97
C GLN A 148 -11.21 19.17 7.48
N SER A 149 -11.59 18.18 8.28
CA SER A 149 -12.48 17.07 7.91
C SER A 149 -13.81 17.53 7.31
N ALA A 150 -14.40 18.57 7.90
CA ALA A 150 -15.68 19.09 7.47
C ALA A 150 -15.65 19.64 6.03
N SER A 151 -14.51 20.19 5.57
CA SER A 151 -14.41 20.76 4.22
C SER A 151 -14.39 19.68 3.13
N PHE A 152 -13.88 18.48 3.43
CA PHE A 152 -13.90 17.35 2.51
C PHE A 152 -15.28 16.72 2.32
N ILE A 153 -16.18 16.93 3.28
CA ILE A 153 -17.53 16.34 3.27
C ILE A 153 -18.58 17.35 2.81
N SER A 154 -18.52 18.56 3.36
CA SER A 154 -19.55 19.60 3.16
C SER A 154 -19.74 20.06 1.72
N ALA A 155 -18.70 19.94 0.88
CA ALA A 155 -18.76 20.32 -0.53
C ALA A 155 -19.49 19.29 -1.41
N TYR A 156 -19.63 18.03 -0.97
CA TYR A 156 -20.07 16.94 -1.83
C TYR A 156 -21.32 16.20 -1.32
N ILE A 157 -21.60 16.26 -0.02
CA ILE A 157 -22.76 15.56 0.56
C ILE A 157 -23.92 16.54 0.79
N PRO A 158 -25.10 16.32 0.20
CA PRO A 158 -26.27 17.12 0.47
C PRO A 158 -26.62 17.15 1.97
N GLY A 159 -27.08 18.30 2.46
CA GLY A 159 -27.43 18.48 3.87
C GLY A 159 -26.24 18.58 4.85
N ALA A 160 -25.00 18.31 4.42
CA ALA A 160 -23.82 18.35 5.30
C ALA A 160 -23.60 19.71 5.97
N MET A 161 -23.74 20.82 5.23
CA MET A 161 -23.66 22.16 5.81
C MET A 161 -24.83 22.48 6.75
N ALA A 162 -26.03 21.96 6.48
CA ALA A 162 -27.15 22.14 7.38
C ALA A 162 -26.91 21.36 8.70
N TYR A 163 -26.36 20.15 8.62
CA TYR A 163 -26.00 19.33 9.77
C TYR A 163 -24.88 19.99 10.60
N ALA A 164 -23.78 20.41 9.95
CA ALA A 164 -22.65 21.05 10.61
C ALA A 164 -23.07 22.33 11.38
N ASN A 165 -24.02 23.08 10.85
CA ASN A 165 -24.57 24.29 11.48
C ASN A 165 -25.72 24.01 12.47
N GLY A 166 -25.99 22.75 12.81
CA GLY A 166 -27.06 22.37 13.75
C GLY A 166 -28.49 22.58 13.22
N LYS A 167 -28.66 22.82 11.92
CA LYS A 167 -29.96 23.03 11.26
C LYS A 167 -30.60 21.73 10.75
N ALA A 168 -29.84 20.65 10.70
CA ALA A 168 -30.33 19.30 10.39
C ALA A 168 -29.87 18.30 11.46
N LYS A 169 -30.67 17.25 11.67
CA LYS A 169 -30.38 16.18 12.65
C LYS A 169 -29.54 15.04 12.08
N THR A 170 -29.48 14.91 10.76
CA THR A 170 -28.72 13.88 10.02
C THR A 170 -28.34 14.43 8.65
N ILE A 171 -27.30 13.86 8.02
CA ILE A 171 -27.02 14.06 6.58
C ILE A 171 -27.81 13.06 5.72
N SER A 172 -28.12 13.42 4.47
CA SER A 172 -28.89 12.58 3.51
C SER A 172 -28.54 12.87 2.06
#